data_AF-A0A1Q8RBS8-F1
#
_entry.id   AF-A0A1Q8RBS8-F1
#
_cell.length_a   1.000
_cell.length_b   1.000
_cell.length_c   1.000
_cell.angle_alpha   90.00
_cell.angle_beta   90.00
_cell.angle_gamma   90.00
#
_symmetry.space_group_name_H-M   'P 1'
#
loop_
_entity.id
_entity.type
_entity.pdbx_description
1 polymer ?
#
loop_
_entity_poly.entity_id
_entity_poly.type
_entity_poly.pdbx_seq_one_letter_code
_entity_poly.pdbx_strand_id
1 'polypeptide(L)'
;WSNLYTTELTNHASDPSDRGTVWFDDSDAESKLLTYLEDLTESAPFDHSLRQSDASFLDLGCGNGSLLFALRDEGWEGRALGVDYAPESVELARRIAAQRTADAATNKEDEDMNNDNEKREEGLEEDGDVKEPEFQEWDLLNGPWETVLNGPQSQGWDVVLDKGTFDAICLSDEKDAQGRRICEGYRGRVLRLVKPGGLLLITSCNWTEEELKAWFEGPASEGDVGRFVAVGKVEYPSFTFGGAKGQTISSLCFQRQ
;
A
#
# COMPACT_ATOMS: atom_id res chain seq x y z
N TRP A 1 -4.63 -8.57 16.31
CA TRP A 1 -3.49 -8.16 15.50
C TRP A 1 -2.15 -8.34 16.22
N SER A 2 -1.88 -7.68 17.35
CA SER A 2 -0.56 -7.76 18.03
C SER A 2 -0.02 -9.19 18.27
N ASN A 3 -0.84 -10.12 18.77
CA ASN A 3 -0.40 -11.51 18.97
C ASN A 3 0.02 -12.23 17.69
N LEU A 4 -0.64 -11.95 16.56
CA LEU A 4 -0.27 -12.50 15.26
C LEU A 4 1.11 -11.97 14.86
N TYR A 5 1.29 -10.65 14.88
CA TYR A 5 2.55 -10.01 14.49
C TYR A 5 3.73 -10.38 15.40
N THR A 6 3.49 -10.56 16.70
CA THR A 6 4.53 -11.10 17.62
C THR A 6 4.94 -12.52 17.22
N THR A 7 3.98 -13.35 16.80
CA THR A 7 4.27 -14.71 16.33
C THR A 7 5.08 -14.67 15.04
N GLU A 8 4.68 -13.84 14.07
CA GLU A 8 5.39 -13.68 12.80
C GLU A 8 6.82 -13.17 12.99
N LEU A 9 7.02 -12.17 13.86
CA LEU A 9 8.36 -11.71 14.25
C LEU A 9 9.22 -12.82 14.86
N THR A 10 8.61 -13.68 15.68
CA THR A 10 9.30 -14.80 16.32
C THR A 10 9.70 -15.86 15.29
N ASN A 11 8.79 -16.15 14.35
CA ASN A 11 9.06 -17.07 13.26
C ASN A 11 10.17 -16.55 12.35
N HIS A 12 10.07 -15.31 11.88
CA HIS A 12 11.08 -14.69 11.02
C HIS A 12 12.47 -14.66 11.67
N ALA A 13 12.54 -14.42 12.98
CA ALA A 13 13.81 -14.47 13.72
C ALA A 13 14.41 -15.89 13.77
N SER A 14 13.58 -16.94 13.65
CA SER A 14 14.01 -18.34 13.66
C SER A 14 14.27 -18.88 12.25
N ASP A 15 13.54 -18.37 11.27
CA ASP A 15 13.60 -18.72 9.85
C ASP A 15 13.38 -17.44 9.00
N PRO A 16 14.45 -16.82 8.49
CA PRO A 16 14.34 -15.60 7.67
C PRO A 16 13.54 -15.76 6.37
N SER A 17 13.21 -16.98 5.95
CA SER A 17 12.33 -17.22 4.80
C SER A 17 10.85 -17.06 5.12
N ASP A 18 10.45 -17.12 6.41
CA ASP A 18 9.10 -16.79 6.85
C ASP A 18 8.94 -15.26 6.85
N ARG A 19 8.18 -14.74 5.88
CA ARG A 19 7.92 -13.30 5.72
C ARG A 19 6.59 -12.87 6.35
N GLY A 20 5.95 -13.71 7.16
CA GLY A 20 4.63 -13.45 7.74
C GLY A 20 3.49 -13.56 6.73
N THR A 21 2.28 -13.21 7.16
CA THR A 21 1.05 -13.38 6.39
C THR A 21 0.91 -12.34 5.30
N VAL A 22 0.69 -12.78 4.06
CA VAL A 22 0.22 -11.94 2.96
C VAL A 22 -1.31 -12.00 2.90
N TRP A 23 -1.97 -10.89 3.21
CA TRP A 23 -3.42 -10.82 3.20
C TRP A 23 -4.00 -10.91 1.77
N PHE A 24 -5.03 -11.73 1.62
CA PHE A 24 -5.74 -12.00 0.35
C PHE A 24 -4.90 -12.66 -0.76
N ASP A 25 -3.84 -13.37 -0.37
CA ASP A 25 -2.99 -14.14 -1.30
C ASP A 25 -3.78 -15.21 -2.08
N ASP A 26 -4.80 -15.81 -1.47
CA ASP A 26 -5.71 -16.76 -2.09
C ASP A 26 -6.53 -16.17 -3.27
N SER A 27 -6.66 -14.84 -3.30
CA SER A 27 -7.32 -14.08 -4.36
C SER A 27 -6.33 -13.40 -5.32
N ASP A 28 -5.02 -13.64 -5.15
CA ASP A 28 -3.92 -13.04 -5.92
C ASP A 28 -3.98 -11.49 -5.92
N ALA A 29 -4.34 -10.92 -4.76
CA ALA A 29 -4.71 -9.52 -4.65
C ALA A 29 -3.56 -8.57 -5.02
N GLU A 30 -2.34 -8.84 -4.55
CA GLU A 30 -1.18 -7.98 -4.81
C GLU A 30 -0.81 -7.98 -6.29
N SER A 31 -0.64 -9.16 -6.91
CA SER A 31 -0.32 -9.27 -8.34
C SER A 31 -1.34 -8.54 -9.20
N LYS A 32 -2.64 -8.68 -8.91
CA LYS A 32 -3.70 -7.99 -9.65
C LYS A 32 -3.70 -6.48 -9.43
N LEU A 33 -3.35 -6.00 -8.23
CA LEU A 33 -3.19 -4.56 -7.97
C LEU A 33 -1.99 -4.00 -8.73
N LEU A 34 -0.88 -4.73 -8.79
CA LEU A 34 0.33 -4.35 -9.54
C LEU A 34 0.05 -4.28 -11.03
N THR A 35 -0.55 -5.32 -11.62
CA THR A 35 -0.97 -5.31 -13.04
C THR A 35 -1.91 -4.13 -13.31
N TYR A 36 -2.86 -3.86 -12.41
CA TYR A 36 -3.77 -2.73 -12.58
C TYR A 36 -3.02 -1.38 -12.57
N LEU A 37 -2.02 -1.20 -11.68
CA LEU A 37 -1.20 0.02 -11.66
C LEU A 37 -0.33 0.15 -12.91
N GLU A 38 0.25 -0.94 -13.40
CA GLU A 38 1.02 -0.99 -14.65
C GLU A 38 0.13 -0.59 -15.85
N ASP A 39 -1.04 -1.23 -15.99
CA ASP A 39 -2.02 -0.93 -17.03
C ASP A 39 -2.42 0.55 -17.03
N LEU A 40 -2.56 1.19 -15.86
CA LEU A 40 -2.83 2.62 -15.76
C LEU A 40 -1.69 3.47 -16.34
N THR A 41 -0.43 3.08 -16.15
CA THR A 41 0.70 3.83 -16.73
C THR A 41 0.76 3.74 -18.25
N GLU A 42 0.25 2.65 -18.83
CA GLU A 42 0.18 2.47 -20.27
C GLU A 42 -1.05 3.14 -20.89
N SER A 43 -2.22 2.95 -20.28
CA SER A 43 -3.50 3.40 -20.81
C SER A 43 -4.59 3.44 -19.74
N ALA A 44 -4.85 4.62 -19.17
CA ALA A 44 -5.98 4.83 -18.27
C ALA A 44 -7.22 5.44 -18.98
N PRO A 45 -8.44 5.08 -18.53
CA PRO A 45 -9.69 5.68 -19.03
C PRO A 45 -10.00 7.05 -18.39
N PHE A 46 -9.07 7.63 -17.63
CA PHE A 46 -9.19 8.90 -16.93
C PHE A 46 -7.82 9.60 -16.88
N ASP A 47 -7.82 10.91 -16.64
CA ASP A 47 -6.58 11.69 -16.57
C ASP A 47 -5.86 11.43 -15.23
N HIS A 48 -4.59 11.04 -15.29
CA HIS A 48 -3.70 10.96 -14.12
C HIS A 48 -2.25 11.23 -14.55
N SER A 49 -1.36 11.39 -13.58
CA SER A 49 0.06 11.72 -13.82
C SER A 49 1.03 10.66 -13.29
N LEU A 50 0.55 9.42 -13.09
CA LEU A 50 1.37 8.33 -12.56
C LEU A 50 2.46 7.95 -13.55
N ARG A 51 3.68 7.80 -13.04
CA ARG A 51 4.83 7.24 -13.75
C ARG A 51 5.56 6.31 -12.79
N GLN A 52 6.04 5.19 -13.32
CA GLN A 52 6.77 4.20 -12.55
C GLN A 52 8.03 4.78 -11.87
N SER A 53 8.70 5.71 -12.55
CA SER A 53 9.94 6.35 -12.08
C SER A 53 9.78 7.35 -10.93
N ASP A 54 8.56 7.82 -10.61
CA ASP A 54 8.41 8.86 -9.57
C ASP A 54 7.12 8.83 -8.76
N ALA A 55 6.15 7.97 -9.09
CA ALA A 55 4.91 7.86 -8.32
C ALA A 55 5.19 7.47 -6.87
N SER A 56 4.65 8.25 -5.94
CA SER A 56 4.77 8.00 -4.51
C SER A 56 3.60 7.20 -3.95
N PHE A 57 3.92 6.23 -3.07
CA PHE A 57 2.97 5.29 -2.48
C PHE A 57 2.93 5.38 -0.96
N LEU A 58 1.73 5.44 -0.39
CA LEU A 58 1.48 5.24 1.03
C LEU A 58 0.60 4.01 1.23
N ASP A 59 1.09 3.00 1.94
CA ASP A 59 0.33 1.78 2.24
C ASP A 59 -0.19 1.77 3.67
N LEU A 60 -1.52 1.72 3.80
CA LEU A 60 -2.24 1.83 5.07
C LEU A 60 -2.48 0.46 5.70
N GLY A 61 -1.92 0.26 6.89
CA GLY A 61 -1.84 -1.04 7.56
C GLY A 61 -1.04 -2.02 6.72
N CYS A 62 0.22 -1.65 6.46
CA CYS A 62 1.09 -2.34 5.52
C CYS A 62 1.45 -3.77 5.90
N GLY A 63 1.18 -4.21 7.14
CA GLY A 63 1.54 -5.54 7.58
C GLY A 63 3.06 -5.74 7.50
N ASN A 64 3.46 -6.88 6.94
CA ASN A 64 4.85 -7.20 6.63
C ASN A 64 5.47 -6.36 5.49
N GLY A 65 4.70 -5.49 4.83
CA GLY A 65 5.17 -4.64 3.74
C GLY A 65 5.23 -5.31 2.35
N SER A 66 4.69 -6.52 2.19
CA SER A 66 4.77 -7.32 0.94
C SER A 66 4.38 -6.53 -0.31
N LEU A 67 3.29 -5.78 -0.27
CA LEU A 67 2.81 -5.00 -1.41
C LEU A 67 3.81 -3.92 -1.85
N LEU A 68 4.46 -3.24 -0.90
CA LEU A 68 5.48 -2.23 -1.22
C LEU A 68 6.77 -2.84 -1.74
N PHE A 69 7.15 -4.02 -1.25
CA PHE A 69 8.28 -4.76 -1.82
C PHE A 69 7.98 -5.23 -3.24
N ALA A 70 6.76 -5.70 -3.50
CA ALA A 70 6.37 -6.11 -4.84
C ALA A 70 6.34 -4.91 -5.81
N LEU A 71 5.92 -3.72 -5.37
CA LEU A 71 6.08 -2.49 -6.17
C LEU A 71 7.55 -2.21 -6.53
N ARG A 72 8.50 -2.47 -5.62
CA ARG A 72 9.93 -2.33 -5.93
C ARG A 72 10.42 -3.35 -6.93
N ASP A 73 9.99 -4.60 -6.78
CA ASP A 73 10.34 -5.69 -7.69
C ASP A 73 9.78 -5.43 -9.11
N GLU A 74 8.62 -4.77 -9.20
CA GLU A 74 8.03 -4.26 -10.45
C GLU A 74 8.63 -2.91 -10.89
N GLY A 75 9.74 -2.45 -10.32
CA GLY A 75 10.49 -1.28 -10.81
C GLY A 75 9.89 0.09 -10.46
N TRP A 76 8.93 0.19 -9.54
CA TRP A 76 8.46 1.51 -9.07
C TRP A 76 9.51 2.18 -8.18
N GLU A 77 9.98 3.37 -8.59
CA GLU A 77 11.14 4.02 -7.99
C GLU A 77 10.79 5.13 -7.00
N GLY A 78 9.58 5.68 -7.12
CA GLY A 78 9.12 6.76 -6.27
C GLY A 78 9.05 6.37 -4.79
N ARG A 79 9.01 7.38 -3.92
CA ARG A 79 8.98 7.18 -2.47
C ARG A 79 7.82 6.26 -2.06
N ALA A 80 8.11 5.20 -1.31
CA ALA A 80 7.11 4.29 -0.75
C ALA A 80 7.22 4.27 0.77
N LEU A 81 6.09 4.48 1.45
CA LEU A 81 5.99 4.42 2.90
C LEU A 81 4.87 3.47 3.31
N GLY A 82 5.21 2.44 4.07
CA GLY A 82 4.23 1.58 4.75
C GLY A 82 4.00 2.07 6.17
N VAL A 83 2.74 2.12 6.58
CA VAL A 83 2.38 2.44 7.97
C VAL A 83 1.48 1.38 8.57
N ASP A 84 1.70 1.08 9.84
CA ASP A 84 0.84 0.19 10.61
C ASP A 84 0.66 0.73 12.04
N TYR A 85 -0.48 0.45 12.65
CA TYR A 85 -0.72 0.77 14.06
C TYR A 85 0.10 -0.16 14.98
N ALA A 86 0.37 -1.40 14.54
CA ALA A 86 1.09 -2.37 15.33
C ALA A 86 2.62 -2.21 15.17
N PRO A 87 3.37 -1.90 16.25
CA PRO A 87 4.83 -1.73 16.15
C PRO A 87 5.55 -3.02 15.73
N GLU A 88 5.00 -4.19 16.08
CA GLU A 88 5.55 -5.48 15.67
C GLU A 88 5.48 -5.72 14.16
N SER A 89 4.40 -5.25 13.53
CA SER A 89 4.20 -5.32 12.08
C SER A 89 5.26 -4.49 11.35
N VAL A 90 5.44 -3.24 11.81
CA VAL A 90 6.45 -2.31 11.30
C VAL A 90 7.88 -2.87 11.48
N GLU A 91 8.16 -3.47 12.63
CA GLU A 91 9.47 -4.09 12.89
C GLU A 91 9.72 -5.27 11.92
N LEU A 92 8.71 -6.10 11.63
CA LEU A 92 8.85 -7.20 10.68
C LEU A 92 9.17 -6.66 9.28
N ALA A 93 8.41 -5.68 8.81
CA ALA A 93 8.64 -5.05 7.51
C ALA A 93 10.05 -4.44 7.39
N ARG A 94 10.53 -3.76 8.45
CA ARG A 94 11.91 -3.22 8.47
C ARG A 94 12.98 -4.31 8.40
N ARG A 95 12.78 -5.46 9.05
CA ARG A 95 13.73 -6.59 8.97
C ARG A 95 13.78 -7.16 7.56
N ILE A 96 12.62 -7.35 6.93
CA ILE A 96 12.53 -7.82 5.55
C ILE A 96 13.24 -6.84 4.60
N ALA A 97 13.01 -5.53 4.75
CA ALA A 97 13.68 -4.50 3.95
C ALA A 97 15.22 -4.51 4.12
N ALA A 98 15.70 -4.63 5.37
CA ALA A 98 17.12 -4.73 5.66
C ALA A 98 17.75 -5.99 5.06
N GLN A 99 17.05 -7.12 5.12
CA GLN A 99 17.49 -8.37 4.50
C GLN A 99 17.57 -8.24 2.98
N ARG A 100 16.54 -7.69 2.32
CA ARG A 100 16.55 -7.45 0.87
C ARG A 100 17.72 -6.56 0.44
N THR A 101 18.00 -5.51 1.21
CA THR A 101 19.15 -4.62 0.95
C THR A 101 20.49 -5.37 1.09
N ALA A 102 20.61 -6.22 2.12
CA ALA A 102 21.82 -7.02 2.33
C ALA A 102 22.01 -8.03 1.19
N ASP A 103 20.94 -8.75 0.81
CA ASP A 103 20.95 -9.74 -0.26
C ASP A 103 21.37 -9.11 -1.60
N ALA A 104 20.84 -7.92 -1.92
CA ALA A 104 21.21 -7.17 -3.12
C ALA A 104 22.69 -6.74 -3.11
N ALA A 105 23.23 -6.32 -1.97
CA ALA A 105 24.63 -5.95 -1.85
C ALA A 105 25.57 -7.15 -2.07
N THR A 106 25.25 -8.33 -1.49
CA THR A 106 26.00 -9.57 -1.73
C THR A 106 25.97 -9.99 -3.21
N ASN A 107 24.81 -9.88 -3.87
CA ASN A 107 24.71 -10.23 -5.29
C ASN A 107 25.59 -9.32 -6.16
N LYS A 108 25.63 -8.01 -5.87
CA LYS A 108 26.54 -7.07 -6.57
C LYS A 108 28.01 -7.42 -6.35
N GLU A 109 28.41 -7.75 -5.11
CA GLU A 109 29.79 -8.18 -4.81
C GLU A 109 30.17 -9.47 -5.54
N ASP A 110 29.26 -10.45 -5.64
CA ASP A 110 29.47 -11.71 -6.35
C ASP A 110 29.53 -11.51 -7.89
N GLU A 111 28.74 -10.59 -8.44
CA GLU A 111 28.79 -10.22 -9.86
C GLU A 111 30.11 -9.52 -10.22
N ASP A 112 30.57 -8.58 -9.39
CA ASP A 112 31.83 -7.85 -9.57
C ASP A 112 33.06 -8.78 -9.47
N MET A 113 33.03 -9.77 -8.57
CA MET A 113 34.09 -10.77 -8.42
C MET A 113 34.15 -11.78 -9.57
N ASN A 114 33.04 -12.00 -10.27
CA ASN A 114 32.97 -12.92 -11.42
C ASN A 114 33.26 -12.24 -12.76
N ASN A 115 33.28 -10.90 -12.82
CA ASN A 115 33.55 -10.14 -14.03
C ASN A 115 35.02 -9.70 -14.14
N ASP A 116 35.92 -10.67 -14.23
CA ASP A 116 37.37 -10.46 -14.34
C ASP A 116 37.83 -9.99 -15.75
N ASN A 117 36.95 -9.43 -16.58
CA ASN A 117 37.29 -9.01 -17.94
C ASN A 117 36.74 -7.62 -18.35
N GLU A 118 37.66 -6.67 -18.37
CA GLU A 118 37.71 -5.42 -19.14
C GLU A 118 36.98 -4.15 -18.63
N LYS A 119 37.84 -3.23 -18.16
CA LYS A 119 37.80 -1.76 -18.22
C LYS A 119 36.97 -1.02 -17.15
N ARG A 120 37.71 -0.59 -16.13
CA ARG A 120 37.42 0.61 -15.33
C ARG A 120 37.48 1.86 -16.22
N GLU A 121 36.33 2.38 -16.60
CA GLU A 121 36.16 3.82 -16.90
C GLU A 121 35.27 4.40 -15.80
N GLU A 122 35.89 5.16 -14.89
CA GLU A 122 35.23 5.83 -13.77
C GLU A 122 34.46 7.06 -14.29
N GLY A 123 33.25 6.82 -14.80
CA GLY A 123 32.15 7.75 -14.66
C GLY A 123 31.37 7.35 -13.42
N LEU A 124 31.61 8.04 -12.29
CA LEU A 124 30.77 7.93 -11.10
C LEU A 124 29.42 8.62 -11.42
N GLU A 125 28.58 7.94 -12.19
CA GLU A 125 27.15 8.13 -12.06
C GLU A 125 26.78 7.39 -10.77
N GLU A 126 26.22 8.11 -9.79
CA GLU A 126 25.57 7.48 -8.64
C GLU A 126 24.48 6.58 -9.22
N ASP A 127 24.79 5.30 -9.41
CA ASP A 127 23.84 4.29 -9.84
C ASP A 127 22.67 4.42 -8.87
N GLY A 128 21.52 4.85 -9.41
CA GLY A 128 20.38 5.35 -8.65
C GLY A 128 19.68 4.19 -7.96
N ASP A 129 20.34 3.58 -6.96
CA ASP A 129 19.84 2.44 -6.24
C ASP A 129 18.47 2.79 -5.68
N VAL A 130 17.45 2.16 -6.27
CA VAL A 130 16.06 2.34 -5.88
C VAL A 130 15.96 1.94 -4.42
N LYS A 131 15.63 2.92 -3.57
CA LYS A 131 15.60 2.69 -2.12
C LYS A 131 14.45 1.78 -1.75
N GLU A 132 14.76 0.75 -0.96
CA GLU A 132 13.76 -0.08 -0.29
C GLU A 132 12.72 0.80 0.47
N PRO A 133 11.47 0.36 0.61
CA PRO A 133 10.41 1.16 1.20
C PRO A 133 10.69 1.54 2.67
N GLU A 134 10.17 2.69 3.07
CA GLU A 134 10.18 3.14 4.46
C GLU A 134 9.01 2.51 5.23
N PHE A 135 9.18 2.25 6.52
CA PHE A 135 8.10 1.73 7.38
C PHE A 135 8.03 2.49 8.70
N GLN A 136 6.83 2.91 9.13
CA GLN A 136 6.63 3.66 10.37
C GLN A 136 5.37 3.23 11.15
N GLU A 137 5.43 3.33 12.47
CA GLU A 137 4.25 3.20 13.32
C GLU A 137 3.39 4.44 13.19
N TRP A 138 2.11 4.26 12.90
CA TRP A 138 1.16 5.37 12.80
C TRP A 138 -0.27 4.92 13.03
N ASP A 139 -0.97 5.63 13.92
CA ASP A 139 -2.41 5.49 14.09
C ASP A 139 -3.12 6.22 12.93
N LEU A 140 -3.69 5.47 11.99
CA LEU A 140 -4.42 6.03 10.86
C LEU A 140 -5.60 6.91 11.28
N LEU A 141 -6.18 6.76 12.46
CA LEU A 141 -7.34 7.53 12.90
C LEU A 141 -6.94 8.78 13.69
N ASN A 142 -5.93 8.69 14.56
CA ASN A 142 -5.56 9.79 15.47
C ASN A 142 -4.09 10.26 15.37
N GLY A 143 -3.29 9.55 14.59
CA GLY A 143 -1.85 9.80 14.47
C GLY A 143 -1.52 11.15 13.84
N PRO A 144 -0.39 11.76 14.26
CA PRO A 144 0.03 13.08 13.79
C PRO A 144 0.31 13.09 12.28
N TRP A 145 -0.01 14.20 11.61
CA TRP A 145 0.07 14.28 10.15
C TRP A 145 1.50 14.24 9.65
N GLU A 146 2.43 14.84 10.38
CA GLU A 146 3.85 14.93 10.04
C GLU A 146 4.54 13.57 9.91
N THR A 147 3.98 12.49 10.47
CA THR A 147 4.47 11.12 10.28
C THR A 147 4.35 10.66 8.83
N VAL A 148 3.27 11.05 8.14
CA VAL A 148 2.95 10.57 6.78
C VAL A 148 2.87 11.69 5.73
N LEU A 149 2.73 12.95 6.14
CA LEU A 149 2.72 14.13 5.29
C LEU A 149 3.97 14.96 5.58
N ASN A 150 5.10 14.50 5.07
CA ASN A 150 6.40 15.14 5.24
C ASN A 150 7.20 15.14 3.94
N GLY A 151 8.24 15.99 3.90
CA GLY A 151 9.12 16.11 2.75
C GLY A 151 8.34 16.44 1.45
N PRO A 152 8.69 15.79 0.32
CA PRO A 152 7.97 15.96 -0.94
C PRO A 152 6.48 15.58 -0.89
N GLN A 153 6.08 14.73 0.07
CA GLN A 153 4.69 14.26 0.26
C GLN A 153 3.93 15.08 1.33
N SER A 154 4.41 16.27 1.71
CA SER A 154 3.71 17.17 2.63
C SER A 154 2.32 17.62 2.14
N GLN A 155 2.04 17.49 0.84
CA GLN A 155 0.74 17.79 0.22
C GLN A 155 -0.04 16.54 -0.22
N GLY A 156 0.41 15.35 0.19
CA GLY A 156 -0.22 14.07 -0.13
C GLY A 156 0.66 13.17 -1.00
N TRP A 157 0.09 12.01 -1.33
CA TRP A 157 0.68 10.91 -2.09
C TRP A 157 -0.01 10.75 -3.45
N ASP A 158 0.71 10.22 -4.43
CA ASP A 158 0.15 9.96 -5.76
C ASP A 158 -0.80 8.77 -5.72
N VAL A 159 -0.45 7.74 -4.94
CA VAL A 159 -1.27 6.58 -4.67
C VAL A 159 -1.29 6.27 -3.17
N VAL A 160 -2.48 6.10 -2.62
CA VAL A 160 -2.70 5.53 -1.29
C VAL A 160 -3.31 4.14 -1.45
N LEU A 161 -2.72 3.15 -0.79
CA LEU A 161 -3.12 1.75 -0.83
C LEU A 161 -3.77 1.39 0.50
N ASP A 162 -4.86 0.64 0.46
CA ASP A 162 -5.44 -0.03 1.62
C ASP A 162 -5.85 -1.44 1.22
N LYS A 163 -5.23 -2.44 1.86
CA LYS A 163 -5.56 -3.84 1.65
C LYS A 163 -6.10 -4.45 2.94
N GLY A 164 -7.37 -4.16 3.24
CA GLY A 164 -8.12 -4.73 4.36
C GLY A 164 -8.03 -3.95 5.69
N THR A 165 -7.33 -2.82 5.71
CA THR A 165 -7.21 -1.96 6.90
C THR A 165 -8.53 -1.25 7.18
N PHE A 166 -9.22 -0.80 6.13
CA PHE A 166 -10.58 -0.28 6.25
C PHE A 166 -11.55 -1.32 6.86
N ASP A 167 -11.45 -2.58 6.45
CA ASP A 167 -12.27 -3.67 7.00
C ASP A 167 -12.00 -3.87 8.49
N ALA A 168 -10.73 -3.94 8.88
CA ALA A 168 -10.33 -4.09 10.27
C ALA A 168 -10.86 -2.95 11.15
N ILE A 169 -10.81 -1.70 10.66
CA ILE A 169 -11.36 -0.54 11.36
C ILE A 169 -12.89 -0.61 11.44
N CYS A 170 -13.55 -1.04 10.37
CA CYS A 170 -15.00 -1.20 10.30
C CYS A 170 -15.55 -2.34 11.16
N LEU A 171 -14.72 -3.27 11.61
CA LEU A 171 -15.12 -4.31 12.57
C LEU A 171 -15.18 -3.81 14.01
N SER A 172 -14.61 -2.64 14.30
CA SER A 172 -14.68 -2.04 15.63
C SER A 172 -16.06 -1.42 15.91
N ASP A 173 -16.57 -1.66 17.12
CA ASP A 173 -17.74 -0.97 17.69
C ASP A 173 -17.37 0.33 18.42
N GLU A 174 -16.09 0.70 18.40
CA GLU A 174 -15.60 1.90 19.06
C GLU A 174 -16.23 3.17 18.48
N LYS A 175 -16.47 4.14 19.36
CA LYS A 175 -17.12 5.39 19.04
C LYS A 175 -16.30 6.58 19.52
N ASP A 176 -16.32 7.66 18.75
CA ASP A 176 -15.75 8.94 19.14
C ASP A 176 -16.51 9.57 20.32
N ALA A 177 -16.00 10.68 20.84
CA ALA A 177 -16.61 11.41 21.95
C ALA A 177 -18.03 11.94 21.63
N GLN A 178 -18.42 11.96 20.34
CA GLN A 178 -19.72 12.38 19.84
C GLN A 178 -20.65 11.17 19.57
N GLY A 179 -20.19 9.94 19.83
CA GLY A 179 -20.97 8.72 19.68
C GLY A 179 -21.05 8.16 18.26
N ARG A 180 -20.27 8.71 17.31
CA ARG A 180 -20.14 8.19 15.94
C ARG A 180 -19.13 7.07 15.91
N ARG A 181 -19.29 6.10 15.01
CA ARG A 181 -18.30 5.02 14.88
C ARG A 181 -16.99 5.58 14.36
N ILE A 182 -15.87 5.10 14.88
CA ILE A 182 -14.55 5.59 14.48
C ILE A 182 -14.27 5.42 12.98
N CYS A 183 -14.84 4.38 12.35
CA CYS A 183 -14.73 4.14 10.91
C CYS A 183 -15.35 5.24 10.06
N GLU A 184 -16.30 6.02 10.60
CA GLU A 184 -16.90 7.17 9.89
C GLU A 184 -15.88 8.29 9.62
N GLY A 185 -14.81 8.37 10.41
CA GLY A 185 -13.72 9.32 10.20
C GLY A 185 -12.67 8.88 9.16
N TYR A 186 -12.67 7.60 8.79
CA TYR A 186 -11.65 6.99 7.92
C TYR A 186 -11.55 7.72 6.58
N ARG A 187 -12.68 7.91 5.89
CA ARG A 187 -12.72 8.54 4.56
C ARG A 187 -12.08 9.92 4.57
N GLY A 188 -12.41 10.76 5.55
CA GLY A 188 -11.87 12.11 5.67
C GLY A 188 -10.35 12.12 5.91
N ARG A 189 -9.84 11.17 6.70
CA ARG A 189 -8.40 11.01 6.91
C ARG A 189 -7.70 10.64 5.60
N VAL A 190 -8.19 9.61 4.90
CA VAL A 190 -7.59 9.13 3.64
C VAL A 190 -7.70 10.17 2.52
N LEU A 191 -8.81 10.90 2.42
CA LEU A 191 -8.97 11.98 1.45
C LEU A 191 -7.87 13.04 1.56
N ARG A 192 -7.38 13.32 2.77
CA ARG A 192 -6.27 14.25 2.99
C ARG A 192 -4.91 13.68 2.62
N LEU A 193 -4.75 12.35 2.61
CA LEU A 193 -3.50 11.67 2.25
C LEU A 193 -3.28 11.64 0.73
N VAL A 194 -4.34 11.61 -0.07
CA VAL A 194 -4.25 11.54 -1.54
C VAL A 194 -4.08 12.95 -2.13
N LYS A 195 -3.15 13.19 -3.06
CA LYS A 195 -3.06 14.49 -3.77
C LYS A 195 -4.32 14.75 -4.62
N PRO A 196 -4.68 16.01 -4.94
CA PRO A 196 -5.65 16.26 -6.01
C PRO A 196 -5.22 15.56 -7.32
N GLY A 197 -6.12 14.78 -7.93
CA GLY A 197 -5.82 13.92 -9.08
C GLY A 197 -5.12 12.60 -8.75
N GLY A 198 -4.67 12.40 -7.51
CA GLY A 198 -4.10 11.15 -7.01
C GLY A 198 -5.16 10.09 -6.74
N LEU A 199 -4.70 8.86 -6.46
CA LEU A 199 -5.53 7.67 -6.36
C LEU A 199 -5.57 7.09 -4.95
N LEU A 200 -6.71 6.51 -4.60
CA LEU A 200 -6.90 5.55 -3.52
C LEU A 200 -7.25 4.20 -4.15
N LEU A 201 -6.43 3.18 -3.94
CA LEU A 201 -6.77 1.80 -4.26
C LEU A 201 -7.11 1.08 -2.95
N ILE A 202 -8.37 0.66 -2.82
CA ILE A 202 -8.86 -0.03 -1.63
C ILE A 202 -9.33 -1.43 -2.00
N THR A 203 -8.85 -2.42 -1.25
CA THR A 203 -9.24 -3.84 -1.34
C THR A 203 -9.96 -4.24 -0.06
N SER A 204 -11.15 -4.79 -0.19
CA SER A 204 -12.00 -5.20 0.94
C SER A 204 -12.56 -6.60 0.75
N CYS A 205 -12.64 -7.37 1.83
CA CYS A 205 -13.36 -8.65 1.88
C CYS A 205 -14.74 -8.55 2.55
N ASN A 206 -15.06 -7.41 3.19
CA ASN A 206 -16.30 -7.21 3.93
C ASN A 206 -17.34 -6.35 3.19
N TRP A 207 -16.94 -5.61 2.16
CA TRP A 207 -17.80 -4.67 1.45
C TRP A 207 -17.86 -4.97 -0.05
N THR A 208 -19.05 -4.83 -0.64
CA THR A 208 -19.20 -4.92 -2.11
C THR A 208 -18.68 -3.66 -2.81
N GLU A 209 -18.53 -3.72 -4.14
CA GLU A 209 -18.19 -2.54 -4.95
C GLU A 209 -19.19 -1.38 -4.70
N GLU A 210 -20.48 -1.66 -4.65
CA GLU A 210 -21.52 -0.65 -4.42
C GLU A 210 -21.44 -0.02 -3.02
N GLU A 211 -21.14 -0.84 -2.01
CA GLU A 211 -21.00 -0.37 -0.63
C GLU A 211 -19.74 0.49 -0.46
N LEU A 212 -18.62 0.08 -1.06
CA LEU A 212 -17.40 0.90 -1.09
C LEU A 212 -17.66 2.24 -1.78
N LYS A 213 -18.36 2.26 -2.93
CA LYS A 213 -18.75 3.52 -3.58
C LYS A 213 -19.60 4.39 -2.65
N ALA A 214 -20.59 3.80 -1.97
CA ALA A 214 -21.42 4.55 -1.03
C ALA A 214 -20.62 5.17 0.13
N TRP A 215 -19.58 4.46 0.61
CA TRP A 215 -18.67 4.98 1.63
C TRP A 215 -17.83 6.15 1.11
N PHE A 216 -17.13 5.96 0.00
CA PHE A 216 -16.08 6.88 -0.45
C PHE A 216 -16.59 8.02 -1.34
N GLU A 217 -17.65 7.81 -2.13
CA GLU A 217 -18.31 8.87 -2.92
C GLU A 217 -19.46 9.56 -2.17
N GLY A 218 -19.65 9.22 -0.89
CA GLY A 218 -20.66 9.82 -0.03
C GLY A 218 -20.53 11.35 0.07
N PRO A 219 -21.56 12.04 0.57
CA PRO A 219 -21.58 13.50 0.65
C PRO A 219 -20.37 14.02 1.44
N ALA A 220 -19.83 15.15 0.98
CA ALA A 220 -18.73 15.83 1.65
C ALA A 220 -19.11 16.14 3.11
N SER A 221 -18.22 15.76 4.01
CA SER A 221 -18.29 16.11 5.43
C SER A 221 -17.68 17.50 5.63
N GLU A 222 -18.08 18.17 6.71
CA GLU A 222 -17.50 19.46 7.08
C GLU A 222 -15.97 19.31 7.29
N GLY A 223 -15.18 20.08 6.55
CA GLY A 223 -13.72 20.02 6.57
C GLY A 223 -13.08 19.11 5.51
N ASP A 224 -13.87 18.41 4.68
CA ASP A 224 -13.33 17.63 3.56
C ASP A 224 -12.61 18.54 2.55
N VAL A 225 -11.42 18.12 2.14
CA VAL A 225 -10.51 18.88 1.24
C VAL A 225 -10.65 18.45 -0.24
N GLY A 226 -11.77 17.83 -0.60
CA GLY A 226 -12.06 17.29 -1.93
C GLY A 226 -13.20 16.27 -1.89
N ARG A 227 -13.30 15.44 -2.92
CA ARG A 227 -14.15 14.24 -2.91
C ARG A 227 -13.48 13.08 -3.64
N PHE A 228 -13.85 11.86 -3.32
CA PHE A 228 -13.47 10.70 -4.13
C PHE A 228 -14.50 10.46 -5.23
N VAL A 229 -14.02 10.01 -6.38
CA VAL A 229 -14.84 9.52 -7.50
C VAL A 229 -14.25 8.18 -7.93
N ALA A 230 -15.08 7.14 -8.05
CA ALA A 230 -14.66 5.84 -8.53
C ALA A 230 -14.27 5.94 -10.01
N VAL A 231 -13.04 5.57 -10.34
CA VAL A 231 -12.48 5.67 -11.70
C VAL A 231 -12.09 4.31 -12.29
N GLY A 232 -12.02 3.28 -11.46
CA GLY A 232 -11.75 1.92 -11.93
C GLY A 232 -11.91 0.86 -10.84
N LYS A 233 -11.64 -0.39 -11.23
CA LYS A 233 -11.72 -1.55 -10.36
C LYS A 233 -10.80 -2.66 -10.84
N VAL A 234 -10.40 -3.51 -9.90
CA VAL A 234 -9.62 -4.72 -10.20
C VAL A 234 -10.57 -5.91 -10.31
N GLU A 235 -10.45 -6.69 -11.37
CA GLU A 235 -11.31 -7.84 -11.61
C GLU A 235 -10.74 -9.11 -10.96
N TYR A 236 -11.54 -9.75 -10.11
CA TYR A 236 -11.23 -11.03 -9.48
C TYR A 236 -12.09 -12.16 -10.07
N PRO A 237 -11.58 -13.41 -10.09
CA PRO A 237 -12.39 -14.56 -10.47
C PRO A 237 -13.66 -14.60 -9.61
N SER A 238 -14.80 -14.72 -10.25
CA SER A 238 -16.10 -14.72 -9.58
C SER A 238 -16.72 -16.11 -9.61
N PHE A 239 -17.37 -16.49 -8.52
CA PHE A 239 -18.17 -17.70 -8.44
C PHE A 239 -19.65 -17.35 -8.56
N THR A 240 -20.39 -18.08 -9.40
CA THR A 240 -21.84 -17.90 -9.52
C THR A 240 -22.55 -19.05 -8.81
N PHE A 241 -23.33 -18.74 -7.78
CA PHE A 241 -24.17 -19.72 -7.09
C PHE A 241 -25.62 -19.22 -7.02
N GLY A 242 -26.56 -20.00 -7.54
CA GLY A 242 -27.99 -19.65 -7.50
C GLY A 242 -28.38 -18.38 -8.29
N GLY A 243 -27.55 -17.94 -9.24
CA GLY A 243 -27.76 -16.71 -10.01
C GLY A 243 -27.15 -15.44 -9.40
N ALA A 244 -26.56 -15.52 -8.19
CA ALA A 244 -25.75 -14.47 -7.60
C ALA A 244 -24.27 -14.71 -7.93
N LYS A 245 -23.59 -13.67 -8.44
CA LYS A 245 -22.15 -13.65 -8.71
C LYS A 245 -21.46 -13.09 -7.45
N GLY A 246 -20.64 -13.88 -6.78
CA GLY A 246 -19.87 -13.48 -5.61
C GLY A 246 -18.37 -13.42 -5.93
N GLN A 247 -17.69 -12.41 -5.40
CA GLN A 247 -16.24 -12.35 -5.30
C GLN A 247 -15.86 -12.42 -3.83
N THR A 248 -14.69 -13.00 -3.54
CA THR A 248 -14.15 -13.09 -2.18
C THR A 248 -13.66 -11.74 -1.67
N ILE A 249 -13.26 -10.86 -2.59
CA ILE A 249 -12.82 -9.49 -2.32
C ILE A 249 -13.30 -8.54 -3.42
N SER A 250 -13.43 -7.26 -3.08
CA SER A 250 -13.68 -6.15 -3.99
C SER A 250 -12.50 -5.17 -3.93
N SER A 251 -11.95 -4.78 -5.08
CA SER A 251 -10.94 -3.71 -5.13
C SER A 251 -11.36 -2.58 -6.06
N LEU A 252 -11.43 -1.37 -5.53
CA LEU A 252 -11.82 -0.17 -6.26
C LEU A 252 -10.70 0.86 -6.27
N CYS A 253 -10.60 1.56 -7.40
CA CYS A 253 -9.75 2.72 -7.57
C CYS A 253 -10.60 3.98 -7.56
N PHE A 254 -10.30 4.88 -6.63
CA PHE A 254 -10.92 6.20 -6.51
C PHE A 254 -9.90 7.29 -6.83
N GLN A 255 -10.29 8.30 -7.58
CA GLN A 255 -9.49 9.51 -7.78
C GLN A 255 -10.01 10.63 -6.89
N ARG A 256 -9.10 11.38 -6.26
CA ARG A 256 -9.46 12.59 -5.53
C ARG A 256 -9.68 13.75 -6.52
N GLN A 257 -10.85 14.38 -6.42
CA GLN A 257 -11.29 15.57 -7.18
C GLN A 257 -11.44 16.79 -6.28
#